data_AF-A0A0M6W9Z8-F1
#
_entry.id   AF-A0A0M6W9Z8-F1
#
_cell.length_a   1.000
_cell.length_b   1.000
_cell.length_c   1.000
_cell.angle_alpha   90.00
_cell.angle_beta   90.00
_cell.angle_gamma   90.00
#
_symmetry.space_group_name_H-M   'P 1'
#
loop_
_entity.id
_entity.type
_entity.pdbx_description
1 polymer ?
#
loop_
_entity_poly.entity_id
_entity_poly.type
_entity_poly.pdbx_seq_one_letter_code
_entity_poly.pdbx_strand_id
1 'polypeptide(L)'
;MNNILMNVCGILIDIHEKELASEEKISFFTGCSNFQSIYEKYNTVRFLLRRMELGFEKESYAELRSAALCEEISCEALVEIVLHAVVDKAIVMQGLESIYLEAGAEKNAQKCRQIYELVCAKPLPVAYCKKK
;
A
#
# COMPACT_ATOMS: atom_id res chain seq x y z
N MET A 1 14.28 9.14 -20.12
CA MET A 1 13.98 8.62 -18.77
C MET A 1 12.67 7.84 -18.84
N ASN A 2 12.68 6.55 -18.50
CA ASN A 2 11.50 5.70 -18.60
C ASN A 2 10.36 6.22 -17.72
N ASN A 3 9.16 6.37 -18.28
CA ASN A 3 7.94 6.87 -17.61
C ASN A 3 7.66 6.12 -16.28
N ILE A 4 7.96 4.81 -16.25
CA ILE A 4 7.85 3.95 -15.07
C ILE A 4 8.72 4.43 -13.90
N LEU A 5 9.95 4.85 -14.16
CA LEU A 5 10.87 5.30 -13.11
C LEU A 5 10.38 6.62 -12.49
N MET A 6 9.89 7.54 -13.31
CA MET A 6 9.31 8.79 -12.80
C MET A 6 8.07 8.53 -11.95
N ASN A 7 7.22 7.60 -12.35
CA ASN A 7 6.02 7.24 -11.59
C ASN A 7 6.38 6.67 -10.21
N VAL A 8 7.36 5.75 -10.15
CA VAL A 8 7.82 5.20 -8.86
C VAL A 8 8.46 6.29 -7.99
N CYS A 9 9.26 7.20 -8.55
CA CYS A 9 9.78 8.33 -7.78
C CYS A 9 8.66 9.20 -7.20
N GLY A 10 7.58 9.46 -7.96
CA GLY A 10 6.42 10.20 -7.46
C GLY A 10 5.79 9.52 -6.24
N ILE A 11 5.53 8.22 -6.33
CA ILE A 11 4.99 7.42 -5.21
C ILE A 11 5.91 7.50 -3.99
N LEU A 12 7.23 7.39 -4.19
CA LEU A 12 8.19 7.46 -3.08
C LEU A 12 8.21 8.84 -2.42
N ILE A 13 8.02 9.92 -3.18
CA ILE A 13 7.87 11.28 -2.63
C ILE A 13 6.59 11.37 -1.81
N ASP A 14 5.47 10.89 -2.35
CA ASP A 14 4.18 10.90 -1.64
C ASP A 14 4.27 10.11 -0.32
N ILE A 15 4.92 8.93 -0.33
CA ILE A 15 5.21 8.16 0.89
C ILE A 15 6.00 9.00 1.89
N HIS A 16 7.08 9.64 1.46
CA HIS A 16 7.93 10.43 2.35
C HIS A 16 7.16 11.59 3.00
N GLU A 17 6.35 12.32 2.22
CA GLU A 17 5.55 13.43 2.72
C GLU A 17 4.48 12.97 3.72
N LYS A 18 3.82 11.84 3.44
CA LYS A 18 2.81 11.26 4.35
C LYS A 18 3.42 10.74 5.64
N GLU A 19 4.59 10.10 5.58
CA GLU A 19 5.33 9.65 6.77
C GLU A 19 5.76 10.84 7.63
N LEU A 20 6.25 11.93 7.02
CA LEU A 20 6.63 13.15 7.76
C LEU A 20 5.43 13.83 8.43
N ALA A 21 4.25 13.77 7.82
CA ALA A 21 3.02 14.31 8.39
C ALA A 21 2.40 13.38 9.46
N SER A 22 2.85 12.12 9.52
CA SER A 22 2.39 11.14 10.50
C SER A 22 3.14 11.27 11.83
N GLU A 23 2.49 10.86 12.91
CA GLU A 23 3.12 10.73 14.23
C GLU A 23 3.95 9.42 14.35
N GLU A 24 3.86 8.54 13.35
CA GLU A 24 4.60 7.27 13.30
C GLU A 24 6.10 7.55 13.15
N LYS A 25 6.93 6.96 14.01
CA LYS A 25 8.40 7.07 13.93
C LYS A 25 9.02 6.11 12.90
N ILE A 26 8.17 5.49 12.09
CA ILE A 26 8.53 4.45 11.14
C ILE A 26 8.70 5.10 9.79
N SER A 27 9.79 4.77 9.09
CA SER A 27 9.94 5.15 7.70
C SER A 27 10.15 3.94 6.80
N PHE A 28 9.44 3.92 5.68
CA PHE A 28 9.63 3.00 4.57
C PHE A 28 11.09 2.94 4.11
N PHE A 29 11.81 4.06 4.19
CA PHE A 29 13.19 4.19 3.74
C PHE A 29 14.21 3.66 4.74
N THR A 30 13.78 3.24 5.93
CA THR A 30 14.66 2.65 6.95
C THR A 30 15.36 1.41 6.39
N GLY A 31 16.69 1.37 6.53
CA GLY A 31 17.53 0.27 6.04
C GLY A 31 17.92 0.36 4.56
N CYS A 32 17.42 1.36 3.82
CA CYS A 32 17.80 1.57 2.42
C CYS A 32 19.02 2.51 2.33
N SER A 33 20.06 2.11 1.59
CA SER A 33 21.30 2.89 1.43
C SER A 33 21.38 3.69 0.14
N ASN A 34 20.55 3.32 -0.85
CA ASN A 34 20.51 3.95 -2.17
C ASN A 34 19.17 3.69 -2.87
N PHE A 35 18.95 4.36 -3.99
CA PHE A 35 17.72 4.22 -4.77
C PHE A 35 17.42 2.77 -5.19
N GLN A 36 18.44 1.99 -5.54
CA GLN A 36 18.26 0.59 -5.93
C GLN A 36 17.63 -0.22 -4.79
N SER A 37 18.14 -0.08 -3.56
CA SER A 37 17.58 -0.76 -2.39
C SER A 37 16.13 -0.31 -2.06
N ILE A 38 15.81 0.97 -2.28
CA ILE A 38 14.44 1.50 -2.14
C ILE A 38 13.53 0.87 -3.19
N TYR A 39 13.97 0.84 -4.44
CA TYR A 39 13.22 0.30 -5.56
C TYR A 39 12.96 -1.21 -5.41
N GLU A 40 13.94 -1.96 -4.89
CA GLU A 40 13.77 -3.37 -4.55
C GLU A 40 12.74 -3.56 -3.44
N LYS A 41 12.84 -2.80 -2.33
CA LYS A 41 11.86 -2.84 -1.24
C LYS A 41 10.45 -2.53 -1.75
N TYR A 42 10.30 -1.49 -2.57
CA TYR A 42 9.03 -1.11 -3.20
C TYR A 42 8.44 -2.24 -4.04
N ASN A 43 9.25 -2.87 -4.91
CA ASN A 43 8.76 -3.96 -5.74
C ASN A 43 8.38 -5.18 -4.92
N THR A 44 9.15 -5.55 -3.90
CA THR A 44 8.82 -6.65 -2.99
C THR A 44 7.46 -6.43 -2.34
N VAL A 45 7.24 -5.26 -1.74
CA VAL A 45 5.97 -4.93 -1.09
C VAL A 45 4.81 -4.95 -2.09
N ARG A 46 5.00 -4.34 -3.26
CA ARG A 46 4.03 -4.37 -4.36
C ARG A 46 3.67 -5.78 -4.80
N PHE A 47 4.64 -6.69 -4.91
CA PHE A 47 4.38 -8.09 -5.26
C PHE A 47 3.61 -8.84 -4.17
N LEU A 48 3.91 -8.58 -2.89
CA LEU A 48 3.18 -9.19 -1.78
C LEU A 48 1.74 -8.70 -1.73
N LEU A 49 1.51 -7.39 -1.93
CA LEU A 49 0.17 -6.82 -2.06
C LEU A 49 -0.59 -7.42 -3.26
N ARG A 50 0.10 -7.68 -4.37
CA ARG A 50 -0.51 -8.34 -5.54
C ARG A 50 -0.93 -9.78 -5.24
N ARG A 51 -0.19 -10.52 -4.41
CA ARG A 51 -0.60 -11.87 -3.97
C ARG A 51 -1.87 -11.82 -3.11
N MET A 52 -1.94 -10.86 -2.19
CA MET A 52 -3.16 -10.60 -1.40
C MET A 52 -4.34 -10.26 -2.31
N GLU A 53 -4.15 -9.36 -3.27
CA GLU A 53 -5.17 -8.96 -4.24
C GLU A 53 -5.72 -10.15 -5.06
N LEU A 54 -4.85 -11.08 -5.43
CA LEU A 54 -5.20 -12.28 -6.20
C LEU A 54 -5.79 -13.41 -5.34
N GLY A 55 -5.96 -13.20 -4.03
CA GLY A 55 -6.55 -14.19 -3.13
C GLY A 55 -5.65 -15.39 -2.84
N PHE A 56 -4.32 -15.22 -2.93
CA PHE A 56 -3.39 -16.26 -2.48
C PHE A 56 -3.53 -16.48 -0.97
N GLU A 57 -3.05 -17.63 -0.50
CA GLU A 57 -3.00 -17.99 0.92
C GLU A 57 -2.10 -17.03 1.73
N LYS A 58 -2.40 -16.85 3.03
CA LYS A 58 -1.75 -15.86 3.90
C LYS A 58 -0.23 -16.07 3.98
N GLU A 59 0.20 -17.32 3.89
CA GLU A 59 1.59 -17.77 3.87
C GLU A 59 2.36 -17.17 2.69
N SER A 60 1.69 -17.01 1.54
CA SER A 60 2.29 -16.44 0.33
C SER A 60 2.64 -14.95 0.45
N TYR A 61 2.10 -14.26 1.45
CA TYR A 61 2.45 -12.86 1.77
C TYR A 61 2.76 -12.67 3.27
N ALA A 62 3.24 -13.72 3.95
CA ALA A 62 3.55 -13.66 5.37
C ALA A 62 4.57 -12.57 5.71
N GLU A 63 5.52 -12.29 4.79
CA GLU A 63 6.49 -11.20 4.91
C GLU A 63 5.82 -9.83 5.00
N LEU A 64 4.76 -9.58 4.22
CA LEU A 64 4.01 -8.32 4.28
C LEU A 64 3.31 -8.17 5.63
N ARG A 65 2.72 -9.25 6.12
CA ARG A 65 2.10 -9.28 7.45
C ARG A 65 3.15 -8.99 8.51
N SER A 66 4.28 -9.71 8.50
CA SER A 66 5.37 -9.48 9.45
C SER A 66 5.87 -8.04 9.41
N ALA A 67 6.13 -7.48 8.23
CA ALA A 67 6.65 -6.14 8.08
C ALA A 67 5.66 -5.05 8.53
N ALA A 68 4.36 -5.25 8.29
CA ALA A 68 3.31 -4.35 8.76
C ALA A 68 3.14 -4.39 10.29
N LEU A 69 3.33 -5.56 10.91
CA LEU A 69 3.15 -5.77 12.35
C LEU A 69 4.38 -5.42 13.18
N CYS A 70 5.58 -5.67 12.65
CA CYS A 70 6.85 -5.32 13.27
C CYS A 70 7.25 -3.87 13.01
N GLU A 71 6.35 -3.05 12.46
CA GLU A 71 6.60 -1.62 12.20
C GLU A 71 7.82 -1.39 11.28
N GLU A 72 8.09 -2.31 10.36
CA GLU A 72 9.18 -2.20 9.36
C GLU A 72 8.74 -1.43 8.10
N ILE A 73 7.43 -1.33 7.91
CA ILE A 73 6.75 -0.57 6.87
C ILE A 73 5.63 0.21 7.53
N SER A 74 5.61 1.53 7.31
CA SER A 74 4.55 2.39 7.84
C SER A 74 3.20 2.09 7.18
N CYS A 75 2.12 2.41 7.87
CA CYS A 75 0.78 2.27 7.30
C CYS A 75 0.59 3.22 6.10
N GLU A 76 1.18 4.42 6.17
CA GLU A 76 1.18 5.40 5.07
C GLU A 76 1.83 4.84 3.80
N ALA A 77 2.96 4.15 3.93
CA ALA A 77 3.63 3.55 2.78
C ALA A 77 2.77 2.47 2.10
N LEU A 78 2.13 1.60 2.89
CA LEU A 78 1.22 0.58 2.33
C LEU A 78 0.03 1.21 1.63
N VAL A 79 -0.55 2.26 2.21
CA VAL A 79 -1.65 3.00 1.60
C VAL A 79 -1.26 3.57 0.24
N GLU A 80 -0.15 4.30 0.15
CA GLU A 80 0.28 4.92 -1.10
C GLU A 80 0.64 3.86 -2.16
N ILE A 81 1.31 2.78 -1.78
CA ILE A 81 1.59 1.68 -2.72
C ILE A 81 0.29 1.05 -3.25
N VAL A 82 -0.72 0.86 -2.41
CA VAL A 82 -2.03 0.32 -2.86
C VAL A 82 -2.73 1.30 -3.79
N LEU A 83 -2.76 2.59 -3.45
CA LEU A 83 -3.41 3.61 -4.27
C LEU A 83 -2.82 3.69 -5.69
N HIS A 84 -1.51 3.45 -5.84
CA HIS A 84 -0.82 3.61 -7.12
C HIS A 84 -0.52 2.30 -7.87
N ALA A 85 -0.38 1.17 -7.17
CA ALA A 85 0.13 -0.07 -7.77
C ALA A 85 -0.86 -1.26 -7.77
N VAL A 86 -1.96 -1.17 -7.02
CA VAL A 86 -2.98 -2.23 -6.91
C VAL A 86 -4.18 -1.91 -7.80
N VAL A 87 -4.74 -2.92 -8.47
CA VAL A 87 -5.92 -2.77 -9.33
C VAL A 87 -7.18 -2.75 -8.46
N ASP A 88 -7.43 -3.83 -7.72
CA ASP A 88 -8.53 -3.95 -6.76
C ASP A 88 -8.10 -3.49 -5.36
N LYS A 89 -8.14 -2.17 -5.18
CA LYS A 89 -7.78 -1.51 -3.92
C LYS A 89 -8.71 -1.91 -2.78
N ALA A 90 -9.96 -2.23 -3.07
CA ALA A 90 -10.95 -2.57 -2.05
C ALA A 90 -10.60 -3.90 -1.38
N ILE A 91 -10.27 -4.93 -2.17
CA ILE A 91 -9.82 -6.23 -1.65
C ILE A 91 -8.58 -6.07 -0.79
N VAL A 92 -7.58 -5.32 -1.27
CA VAL A 92 -6.31 -5.17 -0.53
C VAL A 92 -6.49 -4.35 0.75
N MET A 93 -7.31 -3.30 0.75
CA MET A 93 -7.58 -2.52 1.96
C MET A 93 -8.31 -3.35 3.03
N GLN A 94 -9.25 -4.21 2.64
CA GLN A 94 -9.88 -5.15 3.58
C GLN A 94 -8.87 -6.17 4.14
N GLY A 95 -7.97 -6.68 3.29
CA GLY A 95 -6.91 -7.58 3.73
C GLY A 95 -5.94 -6.95 4.73
N LEU A 96 -5.51 -5.70 4.47
CA LEU A 96 -4.68 -4.92 5.38
C LEU A 96 -5.41 -4.58 6.69
N GLU A 97 -6.69 -4.18 6.61
CA GLU A 97 -7.53 -3.97 7.79
C GLU A 97 -7.56 -5.21 8.69
N SER A 98 -7.79 -6.40 8.10
CA SER A 98 -7.77 -7.67 8.84
C SER A 98 -6.43 -7.93 9.53
N ILE A 99 -5.31 -7.63 8.86
CA ILE A 99 -3.97 -7.79 9.46
C ILE A 99 -3.80 -6.89 10.68
N TYR A 100 -4.20 -5.61 10.57
CA TYR A 100 -4.05 -4.66 11.68
C TYR A 100 -5.00 -4.96 12.84
N LEU A 101 -6.23 -5.42 12.57
CA LEU A 101 -7.18 -5.87 13.59
C LEU A 101 -6.64 -7.08 14.36
N GLU A 102 -6.07 -8.08 13.67
CA GLU A 102 -5.45 -9.26 14.29
C GLU A 102 -4.32 -8.89 15.27
N ALA A 103 -3.67 -7.74 15.07
CA ALA A 103 -2.58 -7.26 15.91
C ALA A 103 -2.96 -6.17 16.92
N GLY A 104 -4.25 -5.80 16.99
CA GLY A 104 -4.71 -4.73 17.89
C GLY A 104 -4.30 -3.32 17.46
N ALA A 105 -3.83 -3.13 16.22
CA ALA A 105 -3.43 -1.84 15.67
C ALA A 105 -4.64 -1.05 15.12
N GLU A 106 -5.58 -0.70 16.01
CA GLU A 106 -6.89 -0.13 15.65
C GLU A 106 -6.78 1.17 14.81
N LYS A 107 -5.80 2.03 15.10
CA LYS A 107 -5.55 3.28 14.34
C LYS A 107 -5.28 2.99 12.85
N ASN A 108 -4.49 1.95 12.57
CA ASN A 108 -4.13 1.56 11.21
C ASN A 108 -5.28 0.82 10.51
N ALA A 109 -5.99 -0.05 11.23
CA ALA A 109 -7.20 -0.69 10.73
C ALA A 109 -8.27 0.34 10.32
N GLN A 110 -8.50 1.34 11.18
CA GLN A 110 -9.45 2.43 10.89
C GLN A 110 -9.04 3.22 9.64
N LYS A 111 -7.75 3.47 9.44
CA LYS A 111 -7.22 4.14 8.25
C LYS A 111 -7.50 3.33 6.98
N CYS A 112 -7.23 2.02 7.00
CA CYS A 112 -7.56 1.11 5.90
C CYS A 112 -9.07 1.12 5.59
N ARG A 113 -9.92 1.11 6.62
CA ARG A 113 -11.38 1.17 6.47
C ARG A 113 -11.85 2.48 5.82
N GLN A 114 -11.34 3.62 6.24
CA GLN A 114 -11.67 4.92 5.65
C GLN A 114 -11.32 4.95 4.15
N ILE A 115 -10.16 4.39 3.78
CA ILE A 115 -9.73 4.35 2.37
C ILE A 115 -10.57 3.36 1.57
N TYR A 116 -10.90 2.20 2.14
CA TYR A 116 -11.84 1.25 1.54
C TYR A 116 -13.18 1.94 1.20
N GLU A 117 -13.75 2.68 2.15
CA GLU A 117 -14.99 3.43 1.95
C GLU A 117 -14.85 4.46 0.81
N LEU A 118 -13.74 5.21 0.76
CA LEU A 118 -13.46 6.18 -0.30
C LEU A 118 -13.29 5.55 -1.69
N VAL A 119 -12.66 4.38 -1.77
CA VAL A 119 -12.48 3.63 -3.01
C VAL A 119 -13.82 3.09 -3.50
N CYS A 120 -14.65 2.54 -2.60
CA CYS A 120 -15.96 2.00 -2.94
C CYS A 120 -16.99 3.10 -3.27
N ALA A 121 -16.88 4.29 -2.66
CA ALA A 121 -17.78 5.41 -2.89
C ALA A 121 -17.63 6.10 -4.25
N LYS A 122 -16.56 5.81 -5.01
CA LYS A 122 -16.34 6.37 -6.35
C LYS A 122 -16.96 5.45 -7.41
N PRO A 123 -18.18 5.74 -7.92
CA PRO A 123 -18.65 5.08 -9.13
C PRO A 123 -17.66 5.38 -10.27
N LEU A 124 -17.34 4.37 -11.09
CA LEU A 124 -16.57 4.57 -12.32
C LEU A 124 -17.18 5.74 -13.11
N PRO A 125 -16.40 6.73 -13.57
CA PRO A 125 -16.92 7.78 -14.43
C PRO A 125 -17.53 7.12 -15.67
N VAL A 126 -18.87 7.09 -15.74
CA VAL A 126 -19.66 6.49 -16.84
C VAL A 126 -19.42 7.22 -18.17
N ALA A 127 -18.62 8.28 -18.17
CA ALA A 127 -18.29 9.11 -19.33
C ALA A 127 -17.73 8.32 -20.54
N TYR A 128 -17.09 7.16 -20.32
CA TYR A 128 -16.49 6.36 -21.41
C TYR A 128 -17.27 5.09 -21.77
N CYS A 129 -18.34 4.74 -21.05
CA CYS A 129 -19.18 3.58 -21.35
C CYS A 129 -20.35 3.96 -22.28
N LYS A 130 -20.10 4.66 -23.40
CA LYS A 130 -21.07 4.69 -24.48
C LYS A 130 -20.92 3.40 -25.29
N LYS A 131 -21.83 2.44 -25.06
CA LYS A 131 -22.07 1.34 -26.01
C LYS A 131 -22.40 1.98 -27.37
N LYS A 132 -21.53 1.78 -28.36
CA LYS A 132 -21.93 1.85 -29.77
C LYS A 132 -22.58 0.53 -30.14
#